data_AF-A0A382E946-F1
#
_entry.id   AF-A0A382E946-F1
#
_cell.length_a   1.000
_cell.length_b   1.000
_cell.length_c   1.000
_cell.angle_alpha   90.00
_cell.angle_beta   90.00
_cell.angle_gamma   90.00
#
_symmetry.space_group_name_H-M   'P 1'
#
loop_
_entity.id
_entity.type
_entity.pdbx_description
1 polymer ?
#
loop_
_entity_poly.entity_id
_entity_poly.type
_entity_poly.pdbx_seq_one_letter_code
_entity_poly.pdbx_strand_id
1 'polypeptide(L)'
;VNGPHIADCRTLNRRTFLRGAGVSMALPLLEAMTPVFARARQAEPPRRFLAICNNLGLLPDRFFPAENGRDYELSPYLDLLRKHRDDFTVLSGVSHPGVDGSHSSDISFLTCAPHPGGGGFRNSISLDQ
;
A
#
# COMPACT_ATOMS: atom_id res chain seq x y z
N VAL A 1 74.73 -6.68 0.90
CA VAL A 1 73.64 -7.47 0.29
C VAL A 1 72.53 -6.48 -0.05
N ASN A 2 72.39 -6.11 -1.31
CA ASN A 2 71.33 -5.20 -1.79
C ASN A 2 70.44 -5.99 -2.74
N GLY A 3 69.26 -6.38 -2.28
CA GLY A 3 68.22 -6.94 -3.16
C GLY A 3 67.42 -5.81 -3.83
N PRO A 4 66.92 -5.99 -5.06
CA PRO A 4 66.09 -4.98 -5.71
C PRO A 4 64.71 -4.92 -5.05
N HIS A 5 64.29 -3.73 -4.61
CA HIS A 5 62.91 -3.45 -4.23
C HIS A 5 62.06 -3.33 -5.49
N ILE A 6 61.22 -4.33 -5.76
CA ILE A 6 60.16 -4.23 -6.79
C ILE A 6 58.93 -3.63 -6.11
N ALA A 7 58.70 -2.33 -6.32
CA ALA A 7 57.43 -1.70 -5.94
C ALA A 7 56.44 -1.88 -7.11
N ASP A 8 55.48 -2.81 -6.96
CA ASP A 8 54.33 -2.90 -7.88
C ASP A 8 53.38 -1.73 -7.56
N CYS A 9 53.54 -0.60 -8.27
CA CYS A 9 52.72 0.60 -8.11
C CYS A 9 51.31 0.37 -8.67
N ARG A 10 50.52 -0.52 -8.05
CA ARG A 10 49.07 -0.57 -8.28
C ARG A 10 48.44 0.64 -7.63
N THR A 11 48.37 1.72 -8.40
CA THR A 11 47.68 2.94 -8.01
C THR A 11 46.18 2.67 -7.92
N LEU A 12 45.58 3.00 -6.78
CA LEU A 12 44.12 3.00 -6.65
C LEU A 12 43.55 3.98 -7.68
N ASN A 13 42.60 3.52 -8.49
CA ASN A 13 41.97 4.38 -9.49
C ASN A 13 41.29 5.55 -8.77
N ARG A 14 41.65 6.79 -9.13
CA ARG A 14 41.12 8.04 -8.56
C ARG A 14 39.58 8.06 -8.54
N ARG A 15 38.93 7.47 -9.55
CA ARG A 15 37.47 7.39 -9.63
C ARG A 15 36.90 6.43 -8.57
N THR A 16 37.57 5.32 -8.30
CA THR A 16 37.21 4.38 -7.21
C THR A 16 37.39 5.04 -5.84
N PHE A 17 38.51 5.74 -5.65
CA PHE A 17 38.78 6.50 -4.42
C PHE A 17 37.71 7.57 -4.15
N LEU A 18 37.36 8.37 -5.15
CA LEU A 18 36.34 9.43 -5.00
C LEU A 18 34.92 8.87 -4.78
N ARG A 19 34.57 7.74 -5.41
CA ARG A 19 33.29 7.06 -5.16
C ARG A 19 33.20 6.52 -3.73
N GLY A 20 34.28 5.91 -3.23
CA GLY A 20 34.35 5.43 -1.85
C GLY A 20 34.29 6.57 -0.83
N ALA A 21 35.02 7.66 -1.07
CA ALA A 21 35.05 8.83 -0.21
C ALA A 21 33.68 9.54 -0.08
N GLY A 22 32.90 9.58 -1.17
CA GLY A 22 31.54 10.13 -1.12
C GLY A 22 30.60 9.31 -0.23
N VAL A 23 30.66 7.98 -0.33
CA VAL A 23 29.84 7.07 0.48
C VAL A 23 30.24 7.13 1.96
N SER A 24 31.54 7.20 2.27
CA SER A 24 32.02 7.28 3.64
C SER A 24 31.77 8.63 4.31
N MET A 25 31.54 9.71 3.56
CA MET A 25 31.07 10.99 4.12
C MET A 25 29.54 11.05 4.22
N ALA A 26 28.80 10.43 3.30
CA ALA A 26 27.34 10.44 3.31
C ALA A 26 26.72 9.56 4.41
N LEU A 27 27.32 8.40 4.71
CA LEU A 27 26.84 7.46 5.75
C LEU A 27 26.84 8.07 7.17
N PRO A 28 27.93 8.69 7.65
CA PRO A 28 27.93 9.38 8.95
C PRO A 28 27.00 10.58 8.96
N LEU A 29 26.81 11.28 7.82
CA LEU A 29 25.86 12.39 7.77
C LEU A 29 24.41 11.90 7.90
N LEU A 30 24.09 10.67 7.47
CA LEU A 30 22.76 10.09 7.62
C LEU A 30 22.52 9.52 9.04
N GLU A 31 23.52 8.87 9.64
CA GLU A 31 23.39 8.28 10.98
C GLU A 31 23.73 9.22 12.14
N ALA A 32 24.60 10.23 11.94
CA ALA A 32 25.01 11.16 13.00
C ALA A 32 24.20 12.48 13.01
N MET A 33 23.34 12.72 12.01
CA MET A 33 22.41 13.86 12.02
C MET A 33 21.13 13.60 12.82
N THR A 34 20.98 12.43 13.45
CA THR A 34 20.01 12.20 14.51
C THR A 34 20.68 12.49 15.86
N PRO A 35 20.38 13.62 16.51
CA PRO A 35 21.00 13.94 17.80
C PRO A 35 20.63 12.87 18.83
N VAL A 36 21.63 12.35 19.57
CA VAL A 36 21.45 11.33 20.65
C VAL A 36 20.38 11.73 21.68
N PHE A 37 20.17 13.04 21.87
CA PHE A 37 19.18 13.59 22.79
C PHE A 37 17.95 14.23 22.11
N ALA A 38 17.96 14.35 20.79
CA ALA A 38 16.75 14.70 20.07
C ALA A 38 16.02 13.39 19.81
N ARG A 39 15.06 13.08 20.68
CA ARG A 39 13.90 12.30 20.24
C ARG A 39 13.30 13.06 19.06
N ALA A 40 13.71 12.73 17.84
CA ALA A 40 12.92 13.02 16.67
C ALA A 40 11.50 12.58 17.04
N ARG A 41 10.53 13.47 16.90
CA ARG A 41 9.12 13.13 17.11
C ARG A 41 8.92 11.82 16.36
N GLN A 42 8.55 10.76 17.06
CA GLN A 42 8.28 9.48 16.41
C GLN A 42 7.29 9.80 15.30
N ALA A 43 7.72 9.59 14.05
CA ALA A 43 6.83 9.80 12.93
C ALA A 43 5.62 8.92 13.20
N GLU A 44 4.42 9.52 13.13
CA GLU A 44 3.20 8.74 13.23
C GLU A 44 3.30 7.59 12.22
N PRO A 45 2.99 6.35 12.63
CA PRO A 45 3.06 5.23 11.71
C PRO A 45 2.20 5.54 10.48
N PRO A 46 2.69 5.26 9.27
CA PRO A 46 1.94 5.56 8.06
C PRO A 46 0.60 4.82 8.09
N ARG A 47 -0.47 5.50 7.70
CA ARG A 47 -1.78 4.86 7.53
C ARG A 47 -1.67 3.82 6.41
N ARG A 48 -2.16 2.61 6.68
CA ARG A 48 -2.20 1.51 5.70
C ARG A 48 -3.63 1.32 5.24
N PHE A 49 -3.80 1.09 3.95
CA PHE A 49 -5.08 0.78 3.34
C PHE A 49 -5.17 -0.73 3.07
N LEU A 50 -6.32 -1.32 3.40
CA LEU A 50 -6.64 -2.70 3.09
C LEU A 50 -8.03 -2.73 2.44
N ALA A 51 -8.11 -3.29 1.25
CA ALA A 51 -9.37 -3.51 0.55
C ALA A 51 -9.66 -5.01 0.48
N ILE A 52 -10.88 -5.41 0.81
CA ILE A 52 -11.33 -6.80 0.78
C ILE A 52 -12.53 -6.87 -0.16
N CYS A 53 -12.45 -7.72 -1.19
CA CYS A 53 -13.58 -8.07 -2.06
C CYS A 53 -14.07 -9.47 -1.67
N ASN A 54 -15.36 -9.61 -1.37
CA ASN A 54 -15.98 -10.91 -1.06
C ASN A 54 -16.74 -11.49 -2.27
N ASN A 55 -16.03 -11.74 -3.38
CA ASN A 55 -16.52 -12.37 -4.64
C ASN A 55 -17.95 -11.95 -5.07
N LEU A 56 -18.32 -10.70 -4.78
CA LEU A 56 -19.66 -10.14 -5.00
C LEU A 56 -20.83 -11.04 -4.50
N GLY A 57 -20.58 -11.89 -3.49
CA GLY A 57 -21.47 -13.00 -3.09
C GLY A 57 -22.36 -12.73 -1.86
N LEU A 58 -22.46 -11.49 -1.40
CA LEU A 58 -23.28 -11.13 -0.25
C LEU A 58 -24.75 -11.01 -0.64
N LEU A 59 -25.64 -11.61 0.16
CA LEU A 59 -27.07 -11.38 0.02
C LEU A 59 -27.42 -9.97 0.55
N PRO A 60 -27.89 -9.04 -0.31
CA PRO A 60 -28.09 -7.64 0.07
C PRO A 60 -29.00 -7.47 1.29
N ASP A 61 -30.10 -8.23 1.35
CA ASP A 61 -31.11 -8.18 2.43
C ASP A 61 -30.57 -8.60 3.81
N ARG A 62 -29.39 -9.23 3.85
CA ARG A 62 -28.72 -9.66 5.08
C ARG A 62 -27.53 -8.77 5.46
N PHE A 63 -27.03 -7.97 4.51
CA PHE A 63 -25.87 -7.11 4.69
C PHE A 63 -26.25 -5.64 4.90
N PHE A 64 -27.09 -5.06 4.04
CA PHE A 64 -27.42 -3.65 4.11
C PHE A 64 -28.47 -3.37 5.19
N PRO A 65 -28.26 -2.36 6.05
CA PRO A 65 -29.29 -1.86 6.95
C PRO A 65 -30.50 -1.31 6.18
N ALA A 66 -31.69 -1.38 6.77
CA ALA A 66 -32.91 -0.83 6.19
C ALA A 66 -33.00 0.70 6.32
N GLU A 67 -32.42 1.25 7.39
CA GLU A 67 -32.42 2.67 7.70
C GLU A 67 -31.06 3.31 7.42
N ASN A 68 -31.09 4.62 7.15
CA ASN A 68 -29.89 5.44 6.95
C ASN A 68 -29.49 6.15 8.24
N GLY A 69 -28.25 6.65 8.27
CA GLY A 69 -27.76 7.51 9.35
C GLY A 69 -26.79 6.79 10.28
N ARG A 70 -26.34 7.48 11.33
CA ARG A 70 -25.32 6.92 12.24
C ARG A 70 -25.88 5.83 13.14
N ASP A 71 -27.18 5.80 13.43
CA ASP A 71 -27.78 4.94 14.47
C ASP A 71 -28.71 3.86 13.92
N TYR A 72 -28.51 3.46 12.66
CA TYR A 72 -29.26 2.34 12.07
C TYR A 72 -29.11 1.04 12.88
N GLU A 73 -30.15 0.22 12.84
CA GLU A 73 -30.13 -1.14 13.38
C GLU A 73 -29.22 -2.06 12.55
N LEU A 74 -28.35 -2.81 13.23
CA LEU A 74 -27.41 -3.72 12.55
C LEU A 74 -28.15 -4.84 11.82
N SER A 75 -27.77 -5.06 10.56
CA SER A 75 -28.23 -6.21 9.78
C SER A 75 -27.62 -7.52 10.32
N PRO A 76 -28.18 -8.70 9.96
CA PRO A 76 -27.71 -9.98 10.47
C PRO A 76 -26.20 -10.25 10.30
N TYR A 77 -25.59 -9.80 9.19
CA TYR A 77 -24.15 -9.97 9.00
C TYR A 77 -23.32 -8.96 9.78
N LEU A 78 -23.82 -7.74 9.96
CA LEU A 78 -23.12 -6.70 10.72
C LEU A 78 -23.21 -6.92 12.24
N ASP A 79 -24.17 -7.71 12.71
CA ASP A 79 -24.29 -8.09 14.12
C ASP A 79 -23.01 -8.80 14.63
N LEU A 80 -22.35 -9.57 13.76
CA LEU A 80 -21.05 -10.19 14.06
C LEU A 80 -19.96 -9.15 14.39
N LEU A 81 -20.11 -7.93 13.89
CA LEU A 81 -19.20 -6.79 14.08
C LEU A 81 -19.74 -5.77 15.09
N ARG A 82 -20.77 -6.09 15.87
CA ARG A 82 -21.42 -5.16 16.82
C ARG A 82 -20.43 -4.46 17.76
N LYS A 83 -19.37 -5.14 18.18
CA LYS A 83 -18.32 -4.57 19.05
C LYS A 83 -17.55 -3.40 18.41
N HIS A 84 -17.60 -3.29 17.10
CA HIS A 84 -16.90 -2.30 16.27
C HIS A 84 -17.86 -1.28 15.66
N ARG A 85 -19.04 -1.10 16.25
CA ARG A 85 -20.10 -0.26 15.67
C ARG A 85 -19.65 1.18 15.35
N ASP A 86 -18.78 1.76 16.16
CA ASP A 86 -18.24 3.11 15.92
C ASP A 86 -17.02 3.13 14.97
N ASP A 87 -16.55 1.96 14.52
CA ASP A 87 -15.34 1.79 13.70
C ASP A 87 -15.63 1.51 12.21
N PHE A 88 -16.91 1.40 11.80
CA PHE A 88 -17.26 1.15 10.40
C PHE A 88 -18.44 1.98 9.91
N THR A 89 -18.54 2.12 8.59
CA THR A 89 -19.66 2.75 7.89
C THR A 89 -20.07 1.86 6.73
N VAL A 90 -21.37 1.69 6.54
CA VAL A 90 -21.92 0.92 5.43
C VAL A 90 -22.40 1.87 4.36
N LEU A 91 -21.94 1.67 3.13
CA LEU A 91 -22.36 2.42 1.96
C LEU A 91 -23.25 1.51 1.10
N SER A 92 -24.52 1.88 0.94
CA SER A 92 -25.48 1.19 0.08
C SER A 92 -25.80 2.03 -1.17
N GLY A 93 -26.41 1.42 -2.19
CA GLY A 93 -26.81 2.12 -3.43
C GLY A 93 -25.64 2.53 -4.33
N VAL A 94 -24.43 1.99 -4.09
CA VAL A 94 -23.26 2.25 -4.92
C VAL A 94 -23.14 1.22 -6.04
N SER A 95 -22.83 1.68 -7.25
CA SER A 95 -22.60 0.83 -8.42
C SER A 95 -21.69 1.54 -9.43
N HIS A 96 -20.93 0.78 -10.22
CA HIS A 96 -20.05 1.32 -11.24
C HIS A 96 -20.69 1.21 -12.63
N PRO A 97 -20.89 2.32 -13.36
CA PRO A 97 -21.43 2.28 -14.71
C PRO A 97 -20.60 1.39 -15.63
N GLY A 98 -21.27 0.49 -16.37
CA GLY A 98 -20.61 -0.40 -17.33
C GLY A 98 -19.84 -1.57 -16.74
N VAL A 99 -19.78 -1.72 -15.40
CA VAL A 99 -19.24 -2.93 -14.76
C VAL A 99 -20.34 -4.01 -14.78
N ASP A 100 -20.35 -4.80 -15.85
CA ASP A 100 -21.26 -5.93 -16.08
C ASP A 100 -20.55 -7.27 -15.84
N GLY A 101 -21.26 -8.41 -15.90
CA GLY A 101 -20.64 -9.74 -15.75
C GLY A 101 -20.88 -10.45 -14.41
N SER A 102 -21.77 -9.92 -13.56
CA SER A 102 -22.19 -10.56 -12.31
C SER A 102 -21.00 -10.83 -11.37
N HIS A 103 -20.88 -12.03 -10.79
CA HIS A 103 -19.77 -12.38 -9.89
C HIS A 103 -18.39 -12.27 -10.55
N SER A 104 -18.28 -12.54 -11.85
CA SER A 104 -17.02 -12.46 -12.60
C SER A 104 -16.53 -11.02 -12.81
N SER A 105 -17.30 -10.01 -12.41
CA SER A 105 -16.90 -8.60 -12.46
C SER A 105 -15.89 -8.23 -11.36
N ASP A 106 -15.60 -9.14 -10.43
CA ASP A 106 -14.58 -8.98 -9.38
C ASP A 106 -13.18 -8.68 -9.94
N ILE A 107 -12.90 -9.05 -11.19
CA ILE A 107 -11.67 -8.67 -11.90
C ILE A 107 -11.50 -7.15 -12.07
N SER A 108 -12.58 -6.37 -11.93
CA SER A 108 -12.54 -4.88 -11.93
C SER A 108 -12.46 -4.27 -10.54
N PHE A 109 -12.15 -5.07 -9.52
CA PHE A 109 -11.98 -4.58 -8.16
C PHE A 109 -10.88 -3.51 -8.10
N LEU A 110 -11.18 -2.40 -7.43
CA LEU A 110 -10.35 -1.18 -7.28
C LEU A 110 -10.07 -0.37 -8.56
N THR A 111 -10.39 -0.87 -9.75
CA THR A 111 -10.16 -0.16 -11.02
C THR A 111 -11.43 0.42 -11.60
N CYS A 112 -12.57 -0.22 -11.33
CA CYS A 112 -13.88 0.13 -11.89
C CYS A 112 -13.89 0.11 -13.43
N ALA A 113 -13.01 -0.68 -14.05
CA ALA A 113 -12.91 -0.78 -15.50
C ALA A 113 -14.21 -1.38 -16.08
N PRO A 114 -14.81 -0.78 -17.12
CA PRO A 114 -16.07 -1.25 -17.68
C PRO A 114 -15.88 -2.54 -18.48
N HIS A 115 -16.96 -3.28 -18.63
CA HIS A 115 -17.10 -4.52 -19.42
C HIS A 115 -16.16 -5.67 -19.04
N PRO A 116 -16.02 -6.05 -17.75
CA PRO A 116 -15.17 -7.18 -17.37
C PRO A 116 -15.62 -8.53 -17.91
N GLY A 117 -16.88 -8.69 -18.30
CA GLY A 117 -17.34 -9.90 -18.99
C GLY A 117 -16.87 -10.02 -20.45
N GLY A 118 -16.29 -8.97 -21.03
CA GLY A 118 -15.88 -8.95 -22.43
C GLY A 118 -14.57 -9.71 -22.69
N GLY A 119 -14.51 -10.48 -23.78
CA GLY A 119 -13.31 -11.28 -24.13
C GLY A 119 -12.03 -10.47 -24.40
N GLY A 120 -12.12 -9.15 -24.55
CA GLY A 120 -10.98 -8.24 -24.71
C GLY A 120 -10.72 -7.34 -23.49
N PHE A 121 -11.31 -7.64 -22.34
CA PHE A 121 -11.22 -6.81 -21.15
C PHE A 121 -9.77 -6.48 -20.78
N ARG A 122 -9.53 -5.21 -20.44
CA ARG A 122 -8.27 -4.72 -19.90
C ARG A 122 -8.56 -3.86 -18.70
N ASN A 123 -7.81 -4.11 -17.64
CA ASN A 123 -7.91 -3.32 -16.43
C ASN A 123 -7.31 -1.91 -16.61
N SER A 124 -7.70 -1.00 -15.72
CA SER A 124 -7.18 0.37 -15.65
C SER A 124 -6.34 0.59 -14.39
N ILE A 125 -5.97 1.84 -14.14
CA ILE A 125 -5.29 2.26 -12.90
C ILE A 125 -6.21 1.95 -11.72
N SER A 126 -5.69 1.25 -10.70
CA SER A 126 -6.42 0.94 -9.48
C SER A 126 -6.29 2.06 -8.45
N LEU A 127 -7.23 2.12 -7.52
CA LEU A 127 -7.28 3.11 -6.44
C LEU A 127 -6.03 3.11 -5.53
N ASP A 128 -5.31 2.00 -5.47
CA ASP A 128 -4.16 1.77 -4.59
C ASP A 128 -2.77 1.95 -5.25
N GLN A 129 -2.70 2.40 -6.51
CA GLN A 129 -1.43 2.65 -7.22
C GLN A 129 -0.76 4.00 -6.89
#